data_AF-A0A1Z9ACT0-F1
#
_entry.id   AF-A0A1Z9ACT0-F1
#
_cell.length_a   1.000
_cell.length_b   1.000
_cell.length_c   1.000
_cell.angle_alpha   90.00
_cell.angle_beta   90.00
_cell.angle_gamma   90.00
#
_symmetry.space_group_name_H-M   'P 1'
#
loop_
_entity.id
_entity.type
_entity.pdbx_description
1 polymer ?
#
loop_
_entity_poly.entity_id
_entity_poly.type
_entity_poly.pdbx_seq_one_letter_code
_entity_poly.pdbx_strand_id
1 'polypeptide(L)'
;MKRTIIALCALAVFTPASISAHCQVPCGIYADDNVIGKMHTDYETIEKASKQIIELSKDPAKNAHQLTRWILNKESHAQSIQTTVTDYFLAQRIKLGEASTDKESYLKKVTSCHRVIVAAMKCKQSTDAKAVETLHNELHTFMELFGTKIEH
;
A
#
# COMPACT_ATOMS: atom_id res chain seq x y z
N MET A 1 -26.64 30.66 33.64
CA MET A 1 -26.18 30.93 32.25
C MET A 1 -24.65 31.00 32.06
N LYS A 2 -23.81 30.79 33.08
CA LYS A 2 -22.32 30.83 32.94
C LYS A 2 -21.58 29.48 33.11
N ARG A 3 -22.28 28.41 33.51
CA ARG A 3 -21.64 27.10 33.77
C ARG A 3 -21.79 26.09 32.62
N THR A 4 -22.74 26.32 31.71
CA THR A 4 -23.01 25.43 30.57
C THR A 4 -22.22 25.76 29.31
N ILE A 5 -21.56 26.93 29.25
CA ILE A 5 -20.76 27.34 28.08
C ILE A 5 -19.32 26.77 28.15
N ILE A 6 -18.82 26.46 29.35
CA ILE A 6 -17.44 25.95 29.52
C ILE A 6 -17.32 24.46 29.12
N ALA A 7 -18.42 23.70 29.16
CA ALA A 7 -18.41 22.28 28.80
C ALA A 7 -18.39 22.01 27.28
N LEU A 8 -18.66 23.02 26.44
CA LEU A 8 -18.75 22.84 24.98
C LEU A 8 -17.40 23.04 24.26
N CYS A 9 -16.36 23.55 24.96
CA CYS A 9 -15.03 23.74 24.37
C CYS A 9 -14.07 22.57 24.61
N ALA A 10 -14.42 21.58 25.43
CA ALA A 10 -13.52 20.48 25.81
C ALA A 10 -13.56 19.27 24.86
N LEU A 11 -14.41 19.29 23.83
CA LEU A 11 -14.66 18.14 22.94
C LEU A 11 -14.18 18.37 21.49
N ALA A 12 -13.08 19.09 21.31
CA ALA A 12 -12.56 19.42 19.98
C ALA A 12 -11.12 18.99 19.70
N VAL A 13 -10.50 18.16 20.57
CA VAL A 13 -9.08 17.79 20.39
C VAL A 13 -8.85 16.29 20.58
N PHE A 14 -9.55 15.47 19.79
CA PHE A 14 -9.15 14.09 19.53
C PHE A 14 -9.48 13.72 18.07
N THR A 15 -9.07 14.56 17.12
CA THR A 15 -8.87 14.05 15.77
C THR A 15 -7.54 13.32 15.79
N PRO A 16 -7.49 11.99 15.56
CA PRO A 16 -6.21 11.35 15.30
C PRO A 16 -5.58 12.09 14.13
N ALA A 17 -4.41 12.69 14.35
CA ALA A 17 -3.63 13.23 13.27
C ALA A 17 -3.34 12.04 12.35
N SER A 18 -3.94 12.05 11.16
CA SER A 18 -3.55 11.16 10.09
C SER A 18 -2.11 11.55 9.75
N ILE A 19 -1.12 10.98 10.44
CA ILE A 19 0.29 11.09 10.07
C ILE A 19 0.48 10.18 8.86
N SER A 20 -0.12 10.58 7.74
CA SER A 20 0.23 10.11 6.41
C SER A 20 1.17 11.15 5.81
N ALA A 21 2.32 11.33 6.46
CA ALA A 21 3.40 12.13 5.92
C ALA A 21 4.64 11.25 5.92
N HIS A 22 4.91 10.64 4.76
CA HIS A 22 6.28 10.25 4.42
C HIS A 22 7.04 11.57 4.23
N CYS A 23 7.40 12.22 5.35
CA CYS A 23 7.84 13.61 5.35
C CYS A 23 9.18 13.79 4.61
N GLN A 24 9.83 12.69 4.17
CA GLN A 24 11.19 12.62 3.63
C GLN A 24 12.24 13.25 4.56
N VAL A 25 11.84 13.61 5.78
CA VAL A 25 12.69 14.05 6.87
C VAL A 25 13.27 12.80 7.53
N PRO A 26 14.58 12.76 7.83
CA PRO A 26 15.22 11.63 8.50
C PRO A 26 14.82 11.57 9.99
N CYS A 27 13.53 11.38 10.28
CA CYS A 27 13.01 11.32 11.64
C CYS A 27 13.25 9.96 12.32
N GLY A 28 13.55 8.91 11.54
CA GLY A 28 13.80 7.56 12.05
C GLY A 28 12.56 6.84 12.61
N ILE A 29 11.36 7.39 12.40
CA ILE A 29 10.10 6.82 12.89
C ILE A 29 9.48 5.99 11.77
N TYR A 30 9.29 4.70 12.05
CA TYR A 30 8.70 3.74 11.12
C TYR A 30 7.51 3.03 11.78
N ALA A 31 6.52 2.69 10.95
CA ALA A 31 5.30 1.99 11.32
C ALA A 31 5.02 0.94 10.24
N ASP A 32 6.02 0.10 9.98
CA ASP A 32 6.09 -0.83 8.85
C ASP A 32 4.80 -1.67 8.74
N ASP A 33 4.32 -2.23 9.85
CA ASP A 33 3.12 -3.08 9.87
C ASP A 33 1.85 -2.32 9.45
N ASN A 34 1.70 -1.05 9.85
CA ASN A 34 0.56 -0.22 9.45
C ASN A 34 0.61 0.11 7.95
N VAL A 35 1.82 0.39 7.44
CA VAL A 35 2.03 0.69 6.01
C VAL A 35 1.76 -0.56 5.16
N ILE A 36 2.26 -1.73 5.59
CA ILE A 36 2.03 -3.01 4.92
C ILE A 36 0.54 -3.37 4.98
N GLY A 37 -0.14 -3.16 6.12
CA GLY A 37 -1.59 -3.37 6.24
C GLY A 37 -2.40 -2.52 5.24
N LYS A 38 -1.98 -1.27 5.01
CA LYS A 38 -2.58 -0.43 3.96
C LYS A 38 -2.31 -1.00 2.56
N MET A 39 -1.08 -1.44 2.29
CA MET A 39 -0.74 -2.08 1.00
C MET A 39 -1.57 -3.34 0.74
N HIS A 40 -1.87 -4.12 1.79
CA HIS A 40 -2.76 -5.27 1.70
C HIS A 40 -4.20 -4.85 1.35
N THR A 41 -4.70 -3.79 1.99
CA THR A 41 -6.04 -3.23 1.67
C THR A 41 -6.10 -2.72 0.22
N ASP A 42 -5.02 -2.09 -0.27
CA ASP A 42 -4.90 -1.67 -1.67
C ASP A 42 -4.92 -2.90 -2.61
N TYR A 43 -4.25 -4.00 -2.25
CA TYR A 43 -4.30 -5.27 -2.98
C TYR A 43 -5.71 -5.88 -3.04
N GLU A 44 -6.43 -5.98 -1.92
CA GLU A 44 -7.80 -6.51 -1.91
C GLU A 44 -8.72 -5.72 -2.84
N THR A 45 -8.51 -4.41 -2.90
CA THR A 45 -9.25 -3.52 -3.80
C THR A 45 -8.89 -3.78 -5.27
N ILE A 46 -7.61 -4.01 -5.60
CA ILE A 46 -7.15 -4.40 -6.93
C ILE A 46 -7.75 -5.74 -7.37
N GLU A 47 -7.78 -6.73 -6.48
CA GLU A 47 -8.36 -8.04 -6.77
C GLU A 47 -9.86 -7.91 -7.06
N LYS A 48 -10.60 -7.23 -6.18
CA LYS A 48 -12.02 -6.98 -6.35
C LYS A 48 -12.31 -6.23 -7.65
N ALA A 49 -11.56 -5.17 -7.93
CA ALA A 49 -11.72 -4.38 -9.15
C ALA A 49 -11.47 -5.24 -10.40
N SER A 50 -10.44 -6.10 -10.40
CA SER A 50 -10.15 -7.00 -11.51
C SER A 50 -11.32 -7.95 -11.79
N LYS A 51 -11.89 -8.57 -10.74
CA LYS A 51 -13.08 -9.43 -10.85
C LYS A 51 -14.30 -8.68 -11.40
N GLN A 52 -14.53 -7.45 -10.91
CA GLN A 52 -15.65 -6.61 -11.38
C GLN A 52 -15.50 -6.18 -12.84
N ILE A 53 -14.29 -5.82 -13.28
CA ILE A 53 -14.03 -5.46 -14.67
C ILE A 53 -14.32 -6.64 -15.59
N ILE A 54 -13.89 -7.86 -15.23
CA ILE A 54 -14.17 -9.07 -16.03
C ILE A 54 -15.69 -9.29 -16.16
N GLU A 55 -16.44 -9.19 -15.05
CA GLU A 55 -17.89 -9.39 -15.07
C GLU A 55 -18.61 -8.36 -15.93
N LEU A 56 -18.33 -7.07 -15.71
CA LEU A 56 -18.98 -5.96 -16.42
C LEU A 56 -18.62 -5.93 -17.92
N SER A 57 -17.45 -6.48 -18.28
CA SER A 57 -17.00 -6.58 -19.67
C SER A 57 -17.81 -7.58 -20.51
N LYS A 58 -18.71 -8.37 -19.91
CA LYS A 58 -19.66 -9.20 -20.66
C LYS A 58 -20.71 -8.38 -21.43
N ASP A 59 -21.01 -7.16 -20.98
CA ASP A 59 -21.85 -6.20 -21.71
C ASP A 59 -21.28 -4.76 -21.55
N PRO A 60 -20.19 -4.43 -22.27
CA PRO A 60 -19.50 -3.15 -22.10
C PRO A 60 -20.36 -1.94 -22.45
N ALA A 61 -21.26 -2.08 -23.43
CA ALA A 61 -22.15 -1.01 -23.87
C ALA A 61 -23.09 -0.55 -22.74
N LYS A 62 -23.61 -1.48 -21.94
CA LYS A 62 -24.44 -1.15 -20.77
C LYS A 62 -23.64 -0.70 -19.55
N ASN A 63 -22.36 -1.08 -19.46
CA ASN A 63 -21.57 -0.92 -18.24
C ASN A 63 -20.42 0.09 -18.35
N ALA A 64 -20.35 0.88 -19.42
CA ALA A 64 -19.23 1.79 -19.70
C ALA A 64 -18.82 2.66 -18.49
N HIS A 65 -19.78 3.28 -17.80
CA HIS A 65 -19.48 4.10 -16.61
C HIS A 65 -18.86 3.30 -15.47
N GLN A 66 -19.38 2.11 -15.18
CA GLN A 66 -18.87 1.28 -14.09
C GLN A 66 -17.49 0.69 -14.42
N LEU A 67 -17.29 0.28 -15.68
CA LEU A 67 -15.98 -0.17 -16.17
C LEU A 67 -14.92 0.92 -15.97
N THR A 68 -15.19 2.15 -16.42
CA THR A 68 -14.25 3.27 -16.24
C THR A 68 -13.92 3.51 -14.76
N ARG A 69 -14.92 3.46 -13.87
CA ARG A 69 -14.69 3.63 -12.43
C ARG A 69 -13.80 2.53 -11.85
N TRP A 70 -14.07 1.27 -12.17
CA TRP A 70 -13.26 0.15 -11.66
C TRP A 70 -11.84 0.15 -12.22
N ILE A 71 -11.66 0.51 -13.50
CA ILE A 71 -10.33 0.64 -14.12
C ILE A 71 -9.53 1.73 -13.41
N LEU A 72 -10.09 2.94 -13.26
CA LEU A 72 -9.42 4.05 -12.58
C LEU A 72 -9.12 3.74 -11.12
N ASN A 73 -10.05 3.07 -10.41
CA ASN A 73 -9.83 2.67 -9.02
C ASN A 73 -8.68 1.67 -8.91
N LYS A 74 -8.67 0.61 -9.73
CA LYS A 74 -7.58 -0.38 -9.78
C LYS A 74 -6.23 0.28 -10.06
N GLU A 75 -6.19 1.21 -11.01
CA GLU A 75 -4.99 1.94 -11.37
C GLU A 75 -4.46 2.82 -10.22
N SER A 76 -5.35 3.51 -9.51
CA SER A 76 -4.98 4.34 -8.35
C SER A 76 -4.42 3.50 -7.20
N HIS A 77 -5.04 2.37 -6.85
CA HIS A 77 -4.55 1.50 -5.78
C HIS A 77 -3.24 0.80 -6.14
N ALA A 78 -3.07 0.36 -7.40
CA ALA A 78 -1.80 -0.18 -7.85
C ALA A 78 -0.67 0.87 -7.79
N GLN A 79 -0.98 2.12 -8.16
CA GLN A 79 -0.03 3.22 -8.06
C GLN A 79 0.32 3.54 -6.60
N SER A 80 -0.65 3.51 -5.68
CA SER A 80 -0.45 3.68 -4.23
C SER A 80 0.58 2.70 -3.69
N ILE A 81 0.50 1.42 -4.07
CA ILE A 81 1.50 0.41 -3.70
C ILE A 81 2.88 0.77 -4.24
N GLN A 82 2.99 1.12 -5.53
CA GLN A 82 4.28 1.48 -6.14
C GLN A 82 4.94 2.68 -5.46
N THR A 83 4.17 3.74 -5.20
CA THR A 83 4.64 4.94 -4.50
C THR A 83 5.06 4.62 -3.08
N THR A 84 4.26 3.84 -2.34
CA THR A 84 4.59 3.44 -0.97
C THR A 84 5.89 2.65 -0.92
N VAL A 85 6.06 1.64 -1.78
CA VAL A 85 7.29 0.83 -1.81
C VAL A 85 8.50 1.67 -2.21
N THR A 86 8.35 2.58 -3.17
CA THR A 86 9.45 3.44 -3.62
C THR A 86 9.86 4.44 -2.54
N ASP A 87 8.90 5.20 -2.02
CA ASP A 87 9.18 6.35 -1.17
C ASP A 87 9.48 5.93 0.27
N TYR A 88 8.72 4.97 0.80
CA TYR A 88 8.84 4.54 2.18
C TYR A 88 9.87 3.44 2.35
N PHE A 89 9.74 2.34 1.60
CA PHE A 89 10.59 1.18 1.85
C PHE A 89 11.96 1.30 1.17
N LEU A 90 11.98 1.60 -0.13
CA LEU A 90 13.22 1.65 -0.88
C LEU A 90 14.07 2.88 -0.53
N ALA A 91 13.46 4.07 -0.49
CA ALA A 91 14.19 5.31 -0.24
C ALA A 91 14.46 5.60 1.24
N GLN A 92 13.50 5.34 2.14
CA GLN A 92 13.65 5.70 3.56
C GLN A 92 14.06 4.52 4.44
N ARG A 93 13.47 3.34 4.25
CA ARG A 93 13.58 2.21 5.20
C ARG A 93 14.86 1.42 5.05
N ILE A 94 15.30 1.16 3.81
CA ILE A 94 16.57 0.49 3.51
C ILE A 94 17.71 1.51 3.62
N LYS A 95 18.73 1.23 4.44
CA LYS A 95 19.92 2.08 4.55
C LYS A 95 21.04 1.55 3.66
N LEU A 96 21.70 2.42 2.90
CA LEU A 96 22.83 2.03 2.04
C LEU A 96 23.97 1.35 2.82
N GLY A 97 24.19 1.73 4.09
CA GLY A 97 25.18 1.10 4.96
C GLY A 97 24.90 -0.36 5.30
N GLU A 98 23.65 -0.84 5.16
CA GLU A 98 23.31 -2.26 5.30
C GLU A 98 24.06 -3.11 4.26
N ALA A 99 24.34 -2.58 3.06
CA ALA A 99 25.08 -3.31 2.02
C ALA A 99 26.52 -3.70 2.44
N SER A 100 27.11 -2.94 3.36
CA SER A 100 28.46 -3.20 3.88
C SER A 100 28.47 -4.12 5.10
N THR A 101 27.37 -4.21 5.84
CA THR A 101 27.26 -4.96 7.10
C THR A 101 26.55 -6.30 6.94
N ASP A 102 25.52 -6.35 6.09
CA ASP A 102 24.78 -7.56 5.70
C ASP A 102 24.30 -7.42 4.25
N LYS A 103 25.21 -7.69 3.32
CA LYS A 103 24.96 -7.58 1.89
C LYS A 103 23.81 -8.46 1.41
N GLU A 104 23.66 -9.65 1.97
CA GLU A 104 22.65 -10.61 1.55
C GLU A 104 21.24 -10.12 1.91
N SER A 105 21.04 -9.70 3.17
CA SER A 105 19.78 -9.14 3.64
C SER A 105 19.41 -7.86 2.89
N TYR A 106 20.39 -6.98 2.67
CA TYR A 106 20.21 -5.76 1.87
C TYR A 106 19.68 -6.08 0.46
N LEU A 107 20.34 -7.01 -0.25
CA LEU A 107 19.94 -7.39 -1.61
C LEU A 107 18.56 -8.06 -1.66
N LYS A 108 18.21 -8.87 -0.65
CA LYS A 108 16.88 -9.47 -0.51
C LYS A 108 15.80 -8.39 -0.41
N LYS A 109 15.98 -7.40 0.47
CA LYS A 109 15.04 -6.28 0.64
C LYS A 109 14.88 -5.44 -0.63
N VAL A 110 15.98 -5.03 -1.26
CA VAL A 110 15.95 -4.24 -2.51
C VAL A 110 15.26 -5.02 -3.64
N THR A 111 15.55 -6.31 -3.76
CA THR A 111 14.92 -7.18 -4.77
C THR A 111 13.42 -7.33 -4.50
N SER A 112 13.02 -7.52 -3.25
CA SER A 112 11.61 -7.60 -2.87
C SER A 112 10.84 -6.32 -3.20
N CYS A 113 11.41 -5.14 -2.92
CA CYS A 113 10.83 -3.86 -3.36
C CYS A 113 10.60 -3.82 -4.87
N HIS A 114 11.60 -4.21 -5.67
CA HIS A 114 11.47 -4.23 -7.13
C HIS A 114 10.34 -5.17 -7.59
N ARG A 115 10.26 -6.38 -7.02
CA ARG A 115 9.24 -7.36 -7.39
C ARG A 115 7.82 -6.86 -7.09
N VAL A 116 7.59 -6.28 -5.90
CA VAL A 116 6.27 -5.71 -5.56
C VAL A 116 5.91 -4.56 -6.50
N ILE A 117 6.85 -3.67 -6.82
CA ILE A 117 6.61 -2.57 -7.77
C ILE A 117 6.20 -3.09 -9.16
N VAL A 118 6.88 -4.13 -9.65
CA VAL A 118 6.59 -4.74 -10.97
C VAL A 118 5.26 -5.50 -10.92
N ALA A 119 4.98 -6.26 -9.87
CA ALA A 119 3.72 -6.99 -9.72
C ALA A 119 2.52 -6.03 -9.66
N ALA A 120 2.64 -4.91 -8.92
CA ALA A 120 1.62 -3.86 -8.88
C ALA A 120 1.41 -3.23 -10.26
N MET A 121 2.49 -2.94 -11.01
CA MET A 121 2.39 -2.46 -12.39
C MET A 121 1.63 -3.44 -13.30
N LYS A 122 1.87 -4.75 -13.16
CA LYS A 122 1.15 -5.77 -13.96
C LYS A 122 -0.34 -5.81 -13.63
N CYS A 123 -0.71 -5.64 -12.36
CA CYS A 123 -2.10 -5.49 -11.94
C CYS A 123 -2.72 -4.18 -12.44
N LYS A 124 -1.95 -3.10 -12.60
CA LYS A 124 -2.42 -1.85 -13.21
C LYS A 124 -2.78 -2.06 -14.69
N GLN A 125 -1.95 -2.77 -15.42
CA GLN A 125 -2.07 -2.97 -16.88
C GLN A 125 -3.09 -4.05 -17.31
N SER A 126 -3.51 -4.95 -16.42
CA SER A 126 -4.34 -6.11 -16.78
C SER A 126 -5.36 -6.48 -15.71
N THR A 127 -6.24 -7.43 -16.01
CA THR A 127 -7.13 -8.10 -15.04
C THR A 127 -6.81 -9.59 -14.89
N ASP A 128 -5.62 -10.01 -15.31
CA ASP A 128 -5.19 -11.40 -15.25
C ASP A 128 -5.10 -11.87 -13.79
N ALA A 129 -5.78 -12.97 -13.48
CA ALA A 129 -5.75 -13.59 -12.16
C ALA A 129 -4.32 -13.95 -11.73
N LYS A 130 -3.43 -14.33 -12.66
CA LYS A 130 -2.04 -14.66 -12.34
C LYS A 130 -1.26 -13.43 -11.90
N ALA A 131 -1.51 -12.27 -12.51
CA ALA A 131 -0.89 -11.02 -12.10
C ALA A 131 -1.30 -10.64 -10.66
N VAL A 132 -2.58 -10.80 -10.35
CA VAL A 132 -3.12 -10.52 -9.00
C VAL A 132 -2.57 -11.48 -7.95
N GLU A 133 -2.52 -12.78 -8.26
CA GLU A 133 -1.90 -13.80 -7.40
C GLU A 133 -0.41 -13.50 -7.15
N THR A 134 0.31 -13.08 -8.20
CA THR A 134 1.72 -12.70 -8.08
C THR A 134 1.90 -11.54 -7.10
N LEU A 135 1.06 -10.50 -7.20
CA LEU A 135 1.12 -9.38 -6.26
C LEU A 135 0.86 -9.81 -4.82
N HIS A 136 -0.12 -10.69 -4.59
CA HIS A 136 -0.40 -11.25 -3.26
C HIS A 136 0.83 -11.96 -2.66
N ASN A 137 1.44 -12.85 -3.44
CA ASN A 137 2.58 -13.65 -2.97
C ASN A 137 3.82 -12.79 -2.72
N GLU A 138 4.07 -11.79 -3.58
CA GLU A 138 5.17 -10.85 -3.38
C GLU A 138 4.92 -9.95 -2.17
N LEU A 139 3.68 -9.52 -1.89
CA LEU A 139 3.34 -8.79 -0.66
C LEU A 139 3.53 -9.63 0.60
N HIS A 140 3.24 -10.93 0.55
CA HIS A 140 3.51 -11.84 1.67
C HIS A 140 5.02 -11.96 1.95
N THR A 141 5.82 -12.19 0.91
CA THR A 141 7.29 -12.22 1.02
C THR A 141 7.84 -10.88 1.52
N PHE A 142 7.27 -9.78 1.04
CA PHE A 142 7.63 -8.42 1.47
C PHE A 142 7.36 -8.22 2.96
N MET A 143 6.22 -8.70 3.45
CA MET A 143 5.86 -8.65 4.87
C MET A 143 6.85 -9.45 5.74
N GLU A 144 7.33 -10.61 5.29
CA GLU A 144 8.34 -11.38 6.03
C GLU A 144 9.68 -10.64 6.16
N LEU A 145 10.04 -9.81 5.18
CA LEU A 145 11.30 -9.08 5.14
C LEU A 145 11.27 -7.75 5.90
N PHE A 146 10.10 -7.11 6.02
CA PHE A 146 9.95 -5.77 6.59
C PHE A 146 9.05 -5.70 7.82
N GLY A 147 8.07 -6.60 7.96
CA GLY A 147 7.19 -6.64 9.12
C GLY A 147 7.95 -6.98 10.40
N THR A 148 7.39 -6.59 11.55
CA THR A 148 7.94 -7.10 12.81
C THR A 148 7.69 -8.61 12.89
N LYS A 149 8.73 -9.38 13.24
CA LYS A 149 8.50 -10.76 13.69
C LYS A 149 7.63 -10.65 14.93
N ILE A 150 6.35 -11.01 14.82
CA ILE A 150 5.57 -11.35 16.00
C ILE A 150 6.20 -12.65 16.51
N GLU A 151 7.09 -12.52 17.49
CA GLU A 151 7.47 -13.67 18.32
C GLU A 151 6.17 -14.13 19.01
N HIS A 152 5.65 -15.28 18.57
CA HIS A 152 4.60 -15.99 19.27
C HIS A 152 5.14 -16.59 20.56
#